data_AF-A0A2G6WU75-F1
#
_entry.id   AF-A0A2G6WU75-F1
#
_cell.length_a   1.000
_cell.length_b   1.000
_cell.length_c   1.000
_cell.angle_alpha   90.00
_cell.angle_beta   90.00
_cell.angle_gamma   90.00
#
_symmetry.space_group_name_H-M   'P 1'
#
loop_
_entity.id
_entity.type
_entity.pdbx_description
1 polymer ?
#
loop_
_entity_poly.entity_id
_entity_poly.type
_entity_poly.pdbx_seq_one_letter_code
_entity_poly.pdbx_strand_id
1 'polypeptide(L)'
;MKAIEITSYGAPEVLRVAARPDPVAGEGELLIRVAASGVNRPDVLQRMGHYPVPPGASDLPGLEVAGEIVSGDAKALAEAGFKVGDRVCALVAGGGYAELCVAPVAQCLPVPKGWSDIEAASLPETFFTVWSNVFERGRLQKGETLLIQGGSSGIGVTAIQIAKALGATVIVTAGSDDKCEACLKLGADHAINYRTSDFVEVAKQLTGGKGVDVVLDMVAGDYVAREIECLAEDGRLVIIAVQGGVKSEINAGLVLRRRLTITGSTLRPRPVAFKGAIAKALREKVWPLLESGAVKPVIHSTYAAAGEPSGAAQAHTLMESNQHIGKIVLTW
;
A
#
# COMPACT_ATOMS: atom_id res chain seq x y z
N MET A 1 12.56 -20.55 -13.04
CA MET A 1 12.49 -19.93 -11.71
C MET A 1 11.52 -20.67 -10.80
N LYS A 2 11.73 -20.62 -9.49
CA LYS A 2 10.69 -20.96 -8.50
C LYS A 2 9.71 -19.80 -8.36
N ALA A 3 8.45 -20.13 -8.15
CA ALA A 3 7.36 -19.20 -7.90
C ALA A 3 6.34 -19.78 -6.91
N ILE A 4 5.48 -18.93 -6.35
CA ILE A 4 4.31 -19.37 -5.59
C ILE A 4 3.07 -19.24 -6.46
N GLU A 5 2.42 -20.37 -6.72
CA GLU A 5 1.19 -20.45 -7.50
C GLU A 5 -0.03 -20.56 -6.59
N ILE A 6 -1.17 -20.11 -7.11
CA ILE A 6 -2.50 -20.37 -6.53
C ILE A 6 -3.04 -21.60 -7.25
N THR A 7 -2.97 -22.78 -6.62
CA THR A 7 -3.39 -24.04 -7.27
C THR A 7 -4.90 -24.15 -7.46
N SER A 8 -5.65 -23.48 -6.60
CA SER A 8 -7.11 -23.34 -6.65
C SER A 8 -7.52 -22.15 -5.77
N TYR A 9 -8.74 -21.63 -5.94
CA TYR A 9 -9.23 -20.61 -5.03
C TYR A 9 -9.56 -21.21 -3.66
N GLY A 10 -9.08 -20.60 -2.58
CA GLY A 10 -9.33 -21.12 -1.24
C GLY A 10 -8.49 -20.52 -0.13
N ALA A 11 -8.29 -21.34 0.91
CA ALA A 11 -7.50 -21.06 2.10
C ALA A 11 -5.98 -21.03 1.78
N PRO A 12 -5.11 -20.52 2.68
CA PRO A 12 -3.69 -20.30 2.39
C PRO A 12 -2.91 -21.50 1.83
N GLU A 13 -3.34 -22.74 2.11
CA GLU A 13 -2.67 -23.98 1.73
C GLU A 13 -2.63 -24.23 0.21
N VAL A 14 -3.41 -23.46 -0.56
CA VAL A 14 -3.37 -23.46 -2.03
C VAL A 14 -2.15 -22.71 -2.59
N LEU A 15 -1.41 -21.98 -1.76
CA LEU A 15 -0.16 -21.29 -2.13
C LEU A 15 1.00 -22.28 -2.11
N ARG A 16 1.32 -22.82 -3.29
CA ARG A 16 2.32 -23.88 -3.46
C ARG A 16 3.51 -23.43 -4.28
N VAL A 17 4.69 -23.93 -3.92
CA VAL A 17 5.90 -23.71 -4.71
C VAL A 17 5.77 -24.48 -6.02
N ALA A 18 6.04 -23.80 -7.13
CA ALA A 18 6.06 -24.36 -8.47
C ALA A 18 7.31 -23.92 -9.22
N ALA A 19 7.68 -24.67 -10.27
CA ALA A 19 8.71 -24.29 -11.22
C ALA A 19 8.07 -23.70 -12.46
N ARG A 20 8.46 -22.48 -12.83
CA ARG A 20 7.96 -21.75 -14.01
C ARG A 20 9.11 -21.35 -14.93
N PRO A 21 8.88 -21.21 -16.24
CA PRO A 21 9.85 -20.60 -17.14
C PRO A 21 10.24 -19.21 -16.65
N ASP A 22 11.49 -18.81 -16.89
CA ASP A 22 11.94 -17.46 -16.57
C ASP A 22 11.22 -16.47 -17.50
N PRO A 23 10.64 -15.38 -16.96
CA PRO A 23 9.99 -14.37 -17.77
C PRO A 23 11.05 -13.53 -18.49
N VAL A 24 10.68 -12.99 -19.66
CA VAL A 24 11.55 -12.16 -20.48
C VAL A 24 10.98 -10.74 -20.50
N ALA A 25 11.81 -9.75 -20.15
CA ALA A 25 11.41 -8.35 -20.21
C ALA A 25 11.24 -7.90 -21.68
N GLY A 26 10.14 -7.21 -21.96
CA GLY A 26 9.87 -6.56 -23.24
C GLY A 26 10.41 -5.13 -23.36
N GLU A 27 9.92 -4.40 -24.36
CA GLU A 27 10.21 -2.97 -24.54
C GLU A 27 9.69 -2.16 -23.34
N GLY A 28 10.53 -1.24 -22.83
CA GLY A 28 10.20 -0.42 -21.66
C GLY A 28 10.14 -1.18 -20.33
N GLU A 29 10.58 -2.44 -20.29
CA GLU A 29 10.57 -3.30 -19.11
C GLU A 29 11.98 -3.72 -18.68
N LEU A 30 12.10 -4.14 -17.42
CA LEU A 30 13.30 -4.76 -16.87
C LEU A 30 12.95 -6.05 -16.13
N LEU A 31 13.94 -6.93 -16.00
CA LEU A 31 13.85 -8.18 -15.24
C LEU A 31 14.61 -8.02 -13.93
N ILE A 32 13.93 -8.27 -12.82
CA ILE A 32 14.47 -8.20 -11.47
C ILE A 32 14.73 -9.62 -10.96
N ARG A 33 15.94 -9.90 -10.48
CA ARG A 33 16.18 -11.02 -9.56
C ARG A 33 15.70 -10.61 -8.18
N VAL A 34 14.55 -11.15 -7.83
CA VAL A 34 13.82 -10.78 -6.62
C VAL A 34 14.56 -11.33 -5.41
N ALA A 35 14.85 -10.46 -4.44
CA ALA A 35 15.35 -10.85 -3.13
C ALA A 35 14.22 -10.82 -2.08
N ALA A 36 13.26 -9.91 -2.26
CA ALA A 36 12.12 -9.77 -1.37
C ALA A 36 10.84 -9.31 -2.08
N SER A 37 9.69 -9.77 -1.59
CA SER A 37 8.36 -9.40 -2.10
C SER A 37 7.45 -8.98 -0.96
N GLY A 38 6.72 -7.89 -1.11
CA GLY A 38 5.76 -7.47 -0.11
C GLY A 38 4.41 -8.21 -0.24
N VAL A 39 3.81 -8.57 0.89
CA VAL A 39 2.49 -9.19 0.97
C VAL A 39 1.42 -8.12 1.19
N ASN A 40 0.35 -8.17 0.41
CA ASN A 40 -0.73 -7.18 0.40
C ASN A 40 -2.11 -7.83 0.44
N ARG A 41 -3.13 -7.09 0.92
CA ARG A 41 -4.51 -7.58 0.98
C ARG A 41 -5.06 -8.05 -0.38
N PRO A 42 -4.76 -7.39 -1.52
CA PRO A 42 -5.18 -7.88 -2.83
C PRO A 42 -4.62 -9.26 -3.19
N ASP A 43 -3.46 -9.66 -2.66
CA ASP A 43 -2.91 -11.01 -2.89
C ASP A 43 -3.83 -12.07 -2.27
N VAL A 44 -4.36 -11.80 -1.06
CA VAL A 44 -5.35 -12.66 -0.40
C VAL A 44 -6.65 -12.71 -1.20
N LEU A 45 -7.15 -11.55 -1.67
CA LEU A 45 -8.37 -11.50 -2.47
C LEU A 45 -8.20 -12.20 -3.83
N GLN A 46 -7.01 -12.14 -4.45
CA GLN A 46 -6.70 -12.88 -5.67
C GLN A 46 -6.69 -14.39 -5.39
N ARG A 47 -6.05 -14.83 -4.30
CA ARG A 47 -6.06 -16.23 -3.84
C ARG A 47 -7.48 -16.76 -3.58
N MET A 48 -8.39 -15.91 -3.11
CA MET A 48 -9.80 -16.27 -2.88
C MET A 48 -10.67 -16.20 -4.15
N GLY A 49 -10.15 -15.71 -5.27
CA GLY A 49 -10.92 -15.55 -6.52
C GLY A 49 -11.80 -14.30 -6.57
N HIS A 50 -11.58 -13.33 -5.68
CA HIS A 50 -12.33 -12.07 -5.58
C HIS A 50 -11.59 -10.86 -6.15
N TYR A 51 -10.40 -11.07 -6.73
CA TYR A 51 -9.59 -10.00 -7.29
C TYR A 51 -9.00 -10.42 -8.64
N PRO A 52 -9.66 -10.11 -9.77
CA PRO A 52 -9.23 -10.56 -11.08
C PRO A 52 -7.90 -9.92 -11.50
N VAL A 53 -7.07 -10.69 -12.18
CA VAL A 53 -5.79 -10.24 -12.75
C VAL A 53 -6.08 -9.38 -13.99
N PRO A 54 -5.50 -8.17 -14.12
CA PRO A 54 -5.65 -7.36 -15.32
C PRO A 54 -5.13 -8.09 -16.57
N PRO A 55 -5.74 -7.88 -17.75
CA PRO A 55 -5.23 -8.45 -19.00
C PRO A 55 -3.75 -8.14 -19.22
N GLY A 56 -2.96 -9.17 -19.57
CA GLY A 56 -1.52 -9.06 -19.82
C GLY A 56 -0.63 -9.11 -18.58
N ALA A 57 -1.17 -9.03 -17.36
CA ALA A 57 -0.40 -9.24 -16.15
C ALA A 57 -0.20 -10.74 -15.84
N SER A 58 0.84 -11.06 -15.06
CA SER A 58 1.08 -12.43 -14.59
C SER A 58 -0.06 -12.91 -13.70
N ASP A 59 -0.41 -14.19 -13.85
CA ASP A 59 -1.36 -14.94 -13.03
C ASP A 59 -0.87 -15.15 -11.59
N LEU A 60 0.44 -15.08 -11.37
CA LEU A 60 1.06 -15.22 -10.06
C LEU A 60 0.73 -14.01 -9.15
N PRO A 61 0.55 -14.22 -7.84
CA PRO A 61 0.37 -13.14 -6.86
C PRO A 61 1.64 -12.29 -6.67
N GLY A 62 1.52 -11.22 -5.90
CA GLY A 62 2.62 -10.30 -5.56
C GLY A 62 2.56 -9.00 -6.37
N LEU A 63 2.38 -7.90 -5.65
CA LEU A 63 2.20 -6.55 -6.21
C LEU A 63 3.43 -5.65 -6.06
N GLU A 64 4.44 -6.09 -5.31
CA GLU A 64 5.68 -5.33 -5.13
C GLU A 64 6.87 -6.26 -4.87
N VAL A 65 8.03 -5.83 -5.35
CA VAL A 65 9.29 -6.57 -5.22
C VAL A 65 10.45 -5.62 -4.97
N ALA A 66 11.55 -6.15 -4.45
CA ALA A 66 12.87 -5.55 -4.50
C ALA A 66 13.95 -6.59 -4.79
N GLY A 67 15.02 -6.14 -5.44
CA GLY A 67 16.15 -6.98 -5.82
C GLY A 67 17.05 -6.31 -6.85
N GLU A 68 17.76 -7.11 -7.63
CA GLU A 68 18.77 -6.65 -8.60
C GLU A 68 18.24 -6.71 -10.03
N ILE A 69 18.52 -5.67 -10.84
CA ILE A 69 18.23 -5.70 -12.28
C ILE A 69 19.20 -6.68 -12.96
N VAL A 70 18.68 -7.72 -13.62
CA VAL A 70 19.52 -8.72 -14.33
C VAL A 70 19.48 -8.59 -15.85
N SER A 71 18.42 -8.02 -16.42
CA SER A 71 18.30 -7.71 -17.84
C SER A 71 17.16 -6.72 -18.07
N GLY A 72 16.97 -6.24 -19.30
CA GLY A 72 15.88 -5.34 -19.66
C GLY A 72 16.15 -4.56 -20.94
N ASP A 73 15.23 -3.68 -21.29
CA ASP A 73 15.41 -2.71 -22.35
C ASP A 73 16.52 -1.71 -21.98
N ALA A 74 17.67 -1.85 -22.62
CA ALA A 74 18.86 -1.05 -22.36
C ALA A 74 18.62 0.46 -22.55
N LYS A 75 17.76 0.86 -23.50
CA LYS A 75 17.44 2.27 -23.74
C LYS A 75 16.57 2.82 -22.62
N ALA A 76 15.48 2.11 -22.28
CA ALA A 76 14.58 2.53 -21.21
C ALA A 76 15.31 2.60 -19.85
N LEU A 77 16.18 1.63 -19.56
CA LEU A 77 17.05 1.63 -18.38
C LEU A 77 17.91 2.89 -18.32
N ALA A 78 18.65 3.18 -19.39
CA ALA A 78 19.54 4.34 -19.45
C ALA A 78 18.78 5.68 -19.29
N GLU A 79 17.61 5.82 -19.94
CA GLU A 79 16.75 7.01 -19.82
C GLU A 79 16.21 7.20 -18.40
N ALA A 80 15.94 6.12 -17.67
CA ALA A 80 15.52 6.15 -16.27
C ALA A 80 16.69 6.26 -15.27
N GLY A 81 17.94 6.23 -15.75
CA GLY A 81 19.14 6.28 -14.92
C GLY A 81 19.44 4.96 -14.18
N PHE A 82 19.01 3.83 -14.73
CA PHE A 82 19.29 2.48 -14.24
C PHE A 82 20.25 1.72 -15.16
N LYS A 83 20.90 0.69 -14.63
CA LYS A 83 21.67 -0.31 -15.38
C LYS A 83 21.53 -1.70 -14.74
N VAL A 84 21.91 -2.73 -15.49
CA VAL A 84 22.05 -4.10 -14.96
C VAL A 84 23.02 -4.09 -13.77
N GLY A 85 22.65 -4.79 -12.70
CA GLY A 85 23.36 -4.83 -11.42
C GLY A 85 22.89 -3.78 -10.40
N ASP A 86 22.05 -2.82 -10.78
CA ASP A 86 21.49 -1.88 -9.80
C ASP A 86 20.42 -2.55 -8.93
N ARG A 87 20.35 -2.14 -7.66
CA ARG A 87 19.29 -2.52 -6.73
C ARG A 87 18.07 -1.62 -6.89
N VAL A 88 16.90 -2.22 -7.10
CA VAL A 88 15.62 -1.52 -7.29
C VAL A 88 14.49 -2.16 -6.48
N CYS A 89 13.48 -1.35 -6.17
CA CYS A 89 12.15 -1.83 -5.79
C CYS A 89 11.12 -1.39 -6.84
N ALA A 90 10.08 -2.18 -7.06
CA ALA A 90 9.12 -1.93 -8.12
C ALA A 90 7.68 -2.26 -7.72
N LEU A 91 6.75 -1.43 -8.18
CA LEU A 91 5.32 -1.74 -8.19
C LEU A 91 5.02 -2.60 -9.42
N VAL A 92 4.45 -3.78 -9.23
CA VAL A 92 4.11 -4.73 -10.30
C VAL A 92 2.62 -5.06 -10.29
N ALA A 93 2.09 -5.52 -11.43
CA ALA A 93 0.66 -5.86 -11.55
C ALA A 93 0.37 -7.34 -11.21
N GLY A 94 1.35 -8.09 -10.70
CA GLY A 94 1.36 -9.53 -10.52
C GLY A 94 2.78 -10.07 -10.78
N GLY A 95 3.05 -11.33 -10.44
CA GLY A 95 4.36 -11.95 -10.67
C GLY A 95 5.39 -11.68 -9.58
N GLY A 96 5.05 -10.93 -8.54
CA GLY A 96 6.00 -10.61 -7.47
C GLY A 96 6.36 -11.80 -6.58
N TYR A 97 5.52 -12.84 -6.52
CA TYR A 97 5.83 -14.06 -5.78
C TYR A 97 6.64 -15.05 -6.65
N ALA A 98 7.82 -14.64 -7.10
CA ALA A 98 8.74 -15.47 -7.86
C ALA A 98 10.21 -15.00 -7.70
N GLU A 99 11.18 -15.86 -8.01
CA GLU A 99 12.62 -15.51 -7.99
C GLU A 99 13.01 -14.48 -9.07
N LEU A 100 12.22 -14.38 -10.14
CA LEU A 100 12.38 -13.38 -11.20
C LEU A 100 11.04 -12.70 -11.49
N CYS A 101 11.05 -11.38 -11.62
CA CYS A 101 9.85 -10.59 -11.89
C CYS A 101 10.13 -9.50 -12.94
N VAL A 102 9.27 -9.41 -13.95
CA VAL A 102 9.31 -8.33 -14.94
C VAL A 102 8.57 -7.12 -14.38
N ALA A 103 9.18 -5.94 -14.47
CA ALA A 103 8.59 -4.68 -14.06
C ALA A 103 8.75 -3.62 -15.15
N PRO A 104 7.73 -2.79 -15.42
CA PRO A 104 7.90 -1.61 -16.26
C PRO A 104 8.92 -0.66 -15.66
N VAL A 105 9.92 -0.22 -16.44
CA VAL A 105 11.02 0.63 -15.94
C VAL A 105 10.50 1.89 -15.27
N ALA A 106 9.41 2.47 -15.80
CA ALA A 106 8.77 3.66 -15.25
C ALA A 106 8.23 3.49 -13.82
N GLN A 107 8.00 2.26 -13.37
CA GLN A 107 7.48 1.93 -12.03
C GLN A 107 8.57 1.51 -11.04
N CYS A 108 9.83 1.47 -11.50
CA CYS A 108 10.98 1.11 -10.69
C CYS A 108 11.55 2.34 -9.98
N LEU A 109 11.96 2.13 -8.73
CA LEU A 109 12.61 3.11 -7.90
C LEU A 109 13.90 2.52 -7.34
N PRO A 110 14.97 3.32 -7.18
CA PRO A 110 16.19 2.83 -6.56
C PRO A 110 15.90 2.44 -5.11
N VAL A 111 16.56 1.41 -4.61
CA VAL A 111 16.51 1.12 -3.18
C VAL A 111 17.07 2.33 -2.41
N PRO A 112 16.35 2.88 -1.40
CA PRO A 112 16.86 4.01 -0.62
C PRO A 112 18.23 3.71 -0.01
N LYS A 113 19.10 4.72 0.06
CA LYS A 113 20.45 4.53 0.61
C LYS A 113 20.40 3.96 2.02
N GLY A 114 21.15 2.87 2.23
CA GLY A 114 21.26 2.21 3.54
C GLY A 114 20.17 1.18 3.83
N TRP A 115 19.19 1.00 2.95
CA TRP A 115 18.12 0.02 3.13
C TRP A 115 18.48 -1.34 2.53
N SER A 116 18.02 -2.40 3.19
CA SER A 116 18.00 -3.77 2.69
C SER A 116 16.89 -3.97 1.63
N ASP A 117 16.97 -5.04 0.85
CA ASP A 117 15.90 -5.37 -0.11
C ASP A 117 14.59 -5.74 0.59
N ILE A 118 14.65 -6.31 1.79
CA ILE A 118 13.47 -6.59 2.63
C ILE A 118 12.73 -5.29 2.98
N GLU A 119 13.47 -4.26 3.40
CA GLU A 119 12.90 -2.93 3.67
C GLU A 119 12.40 -2.26 2.39
N ALA A 120 13.14 -2.36 1.29
CA ALA A 120 12.73 -1.76 0.02
C ALA A 120 11.48 -2.42 -0.59
N ALA A 121 11.33 -3.74 -0.44
CA ALA A 121 10.13 -4.48 -0.88
C ALA A 121 8.86 -4.13 -0.10
N SER A 122 8.98 -3.37 0.99
CA SER A 122 7.84 -2.88 1.77
C SER A 122 7.27 -1.55 1.27
N LEU A 123 7.91 -0.92 0.27
CA LEU A 123 7.60 0.43 -0.20
C LEU A 123 6.54 0.49 -1.32
N PRO A 124 6.68 -0.21 -2.46
CA PRO A 124 5.99 0.19 -3.68
C PRO A 124 4.45 0.23 -3.60
N GLU A 125 3.79 -0.82 -3.12
CA GLU A 125 2.32 -0.89 -3.12
C GLU A 125 1.72 0.19 -2.20
N THR A 126 2.23 0.32 -0.98
CA THR A 126 1.67 1.25 -0.01
C THR A 126 2.03 2.69 -0.32
N PHE A 127 3.26 2.97 -0.76
CA PHE A 127 3.70 4.34 -1.05
C PHE A 127 3.01 4.89 -2.30
N PHE A 128 2.86 4.09 -3.37
CA PHE A 128 2.11 4.55 -4.54
C PHE A 128 0.63 4.77 -4.22
N THR A 129 0.04 3.87 -3.42
CA THR A 129 -1.36 4.00 -3.00
C THR A 129 -1.58 5.25 -2.15
N VAL A 130 -0.74 5.48 -1.14
CA VAL A 130 -0.82 6.65 -0.26
C VAL A 130 -0.58 7.93 -1.04
N TRP A 131 0.46 7.99 -1.88
CA TRP A 131 0.78 9.21 -2.62
C TRP A 131 -0.34 9.63 -3.57
N SER A 132 -0.81 8.70 -4.40
CA SER A 132 -1.87 8.97 -5.38
C SER A 132 -3.23 9.29 -4.76
N ASN A 133 -3.51 8.76 -3.56
CA ASN A 133 -4.82 8.97 -2.92
C ASN A 133 -4.80 10.10 -1.90
N VAL A 134 -3.81 10.20 -1.02
CA VAL A 134 -3.78 11.23 0.03
C VAL A 134 -3.30 12.57 -0.52
N PHE A 135 -2.25 12.57 -1.34
CA PHE A 135 -1.57 13.81 -1.74
C PHE A 135 -2.00 14.31 -3.12
N GLU A 136 -2.24 13.43 -4.09
CA GLU A 136 -2.69 13.87 -5.43
C GLU A 136 -4.21 14.06 -5.49
N ARG A 137 -4.97 13.01 -5.15
CA ARG A 137 -6.44 13.02 -5.21
C ARG A 137 -7.05 13.72 -4.01
N GLY A 138 -6.59 13.34 -2.82
CA GLY A 138 -6.98 13.87 -1.54
C GLY A 138 -6.33 15.21 -1.26
N ARG A 139 -5.34 15.67 -2.03
CA ARG A 139 -4.73 17.01 -1.98
C ARG A 139 -4.26 17.47 -0.60
N LEU A 140 -3.91 16.55 0.31
CA LEU A 140 -3.54 16.89 1.69
C LEU A 140 -2.44 17.97 1.73
N GLN A 141 -2.67 19.03 2.49
CA GLN A 141 -1.75 20.15 2.67
C GLN A 141 -1.12 20.14 4.07
N LYS A 142 0.01 20.84 4.21
CA LYS A 142 0.60 21.13 5.51
C LYS A 142 -0.40 21.89 6.39
N GLY A 143 -0.55 21.47 7.64
CA GLY A 143 -1.48 22.05 8.61
C GLY A 143 -2.92 21.52 8.50
N GLU A 144 -3.25 20.70 7.50
CA GLU A 144 -4.52 19.99 7.43
C GLU A 144 -4.52 18.75 8.34
N THR A 145 -5.71 18.28 8.71
CA THR A 145 -5.92 17.07 9.50
C THR A 145 -6.34 15.90 8.61
N LEU A 146 -5.59 14.81 8.69
CA LEU A 146 -5.87 13.54 8.01
C LEU A 146 -6.43 12.53 9.02
N LEU A 147 -7.61 11.97 8.74
CA LEU A 147 -8.12 10.77 9.40
C LEU A 147 -7.81 9.53 8.55
N ILE A 148 -7.15 8.54 9.16
CA ILE A 148 -6.80 7.27 8.51
C ILE A 148 -7.61 6.14 9.13
N GLN A 149 -8.44 5.47 8.33
CA GLN A 149 -9.06 4.22 8.77
C GLN A 149 -8.06 3.06 8.68
N GLY A 150 -7.97 2.27 9.74
CA GLY A 150 -7.06 1.12 9.77
C GLY A 150 -5.58 1.52 9.85
N GLY A 151 -5.24 2.40 10.79
CA GLY A 151 -3.91 3.00 10.95
C GLY A 151 -2.76 2.00 11.11
N SER A 152 -3.03 0.80 11.66
CA SER A 152 -2.00 -0.24 11.85
C SER A 152 -1.71 -1.10 10.60
N SER A 153 -2.45 -0.89 9.50
CA SER A 153 -2.24 -1.60 8.23
C SER A 153 -0.99 -1.11 7.50
N GLY A 154 -0.50 -1.83 6.49
CA GLY A 154 0.63 -1.36 5.67
C GLY A 154 0.41 0.03 5.05
N ILE A 155 -0.81 0.29 4.56
CA ILE A 155 -1.19 1.61 4.05
C ILE A 155 -1.25 2.63 5.19
N GLY A 156 -1.87 2.25 6.32
CA GLY A 156 -2.01 3.11 7.48
C GLY A 156 -0.67 3.61 8.02
N VAL A 157 0.27 2.70 8.27
CA VAL A 157 1.61 3.06 8.80
C VAL A 157 2.40 3.91 7.80
N THR A 158 2.19 3.72 6.49
CA THR A 158 2.80 4.55 5.45
C THR A 158 2.19 5.95 5.45
N ALA A 159 0.86 6.04 5.49
CA ALA A 159 0.13 7.31 5.50
C ALA A 159 0.45 8.15 6.74
N ILE A 160 0.54 7.53 7.93
CA ILE A 160 0.98 8.20 9.16
C ILE A 160 2.33 8.88 8.93
N GLN A 161 3.35 8.12 8.56
CA GLN A 161 4.72 8.64 8.51
C GLN A 161 4.89 9.74 7.44
N ILE A 162 4.34 9.55 6.23
CA ILE A 162 4.46 10.56 5.16
C ILE A 162 3.68 11.83 5.53
N ALA A 163 2.44 11.71 6.02
CA ALA A 163 1.63 12.87 6.37
C ALA A 163 2.26 13.68 7.51
N LYS A 164 2.82 13.01 8.52
CA LYS A 164 3.56 13.65 9.61
C LYS A 164 4.82 14.35 9.13
N ALA A 165 5.62 13.69 8.31
CA ALA A 165 6.84 14.28 7.75
C ALA A 165 6.55 15.53 6.89
N LEU A 166 5.36 15.60 6.29
CA LEU A 166 4.90 16.75 5.49
C LEU A 166 4.07 17.77 6.28
N GLY A 167 3.95 17.60 7.59
CA GLY A 167 3.40 18.59 8.51
C GLY A 167 1.86 18.61 8.60
N ALA A 168 1.20 17.49 8.34
CA ALA A 168 -0.21 17.30 8.67
C ALA A 168 -0.39 16.87 10.14
N THR A 169 -1.59 17.10 10.67
CA THR A 169 -2.08 16.45 11.89
C THR A 169 -2.71 15.12 11.49
N VAL A 170 -2.37 14.02 12.17
CA VAL A 170 -2.80 12.67 11.83
C VAL A 170 -3.61 12.07 12.97
N ILE A 171 -4.86 11.73 12.66
CA ILE A 171 -5.75 10.96 13.50
C ILE A 171 -5.91 9.58 12.84
N VAL A 172 -5.88 8.51 13.62
CA VAL A 172 -6.09 7.16 13.09
C VAL A 172 -7.16 6.40 13.85
N THR A 173 -7.76 5.40 13.20
CA THR A 173 -8.55 4.37 13.88
C THR A 173 -7.83 3.03 13.88
N ALA A 174 -7.97 2.27 14.97
CA ALA A 174 -7.43 0.93 15.11
C ALA A 174 -8.35 0.05 15.99
N GLY A 175 -8.20 -1.28 15.87
CA GLY A 175 -9.13 -2.25 16.48
C GLY A 175 -8.73 -2.74 17.88
N SER A 176 -7.69 -2.18 18.47
CA SER A 176 -7.24 -2.46 19.84
C SER A 176 -6.37 -1.32 20.36
N ASP A 177 -6.24 -1.22 21.68
CA ASP A 177 -5.40 -0.21 22.33
C ASP A 177 -3.91 -0.41 21.98
N ASP A 178 -3.44 -1.66 21.92
CA ASP A 178 -2.07 -1.97 21.49
C ASP A 178 -1.75 -1.45 20.08
N LYS A 179 -2.73 -1.55 19.17
CA LYS A 179 -2.59 -1.03 17.81
C LYS A 179 -2.65 0.50 17.77
N CYS A 180 -3.47 1.10 18.63
CA CYS A 180 -3.51 2.56 18.77
C CYS A 180 -2.16 3.08 19.26
N GLU A 181 -1.61 2.48 20.30
CA GLU A 181 -0.29 2.80 20.85
C GLU A 181 0.83 2.64 19.81
N ALA A 182 0.77 1.58 19.00
CA ALA A 182 1.71 1.40 17.89
C ALA A 182 1.61 2.53 16.86
N CYS A 183 0.39 3.00 16.52
CA CYS A 183 0.21 4.12 15.60
C CYS A 183 0.74 5.43 16.16
N LEU A 184 0.58 5.68 17.46
CA LEU A 184 1.16 6.85 18.14
C LEU A 184 2.69 6.83 18.08
N LYS A 185 3.32 5.67 18.33
CA LYS A 185 4.78 5.49 18.19
C LYS A 185 5.28 5.71 16.76
N LEU A 186 4.44 5.46 15.75
CA LEU A 186 4.73 5.72 14.35
C LEU A 186 4.53 7.19 13.94
N GLY A 187 4.02 8.02 14.85
CA GLY A 187 3.91 9.47 14.69
C GLY A 187 2.49 10.02 14.61
N ALA A 188 1.44 9.18 14.67
CA ALA A 188 0.08 9.69 14.72
C ALA A 188 -0.09 10.62 15.94
N ASP A 189 -0.77 11.75 15.78
CA ASP A 189 -1.03 12.66 16.91
C ASP A 189 -2.10 12.07 17.82
N HIS A 190 -3.08 11.38 17.23
CA HIS A 190 -4.17 10.75 17.96
C HIS A 190 -4.53 9.39 17.35
N ALA A 191 -4.94 8.46 18.21
CA ALA A 191 -5.39 7.13 17.81
C ALA A 191 -6.68 6.78 18.54
N ILE A 192 -7.66 6.29 17.78
CA ILE A 192 -9.01 5.99 18.26
C ILE A 192 -9.25 4.48 18.16
N ASN A 193 -9.52 3.85 19.29
CA ASN A 193 -9.98 2.48 19.29
C ASN A 193 -11.47 2.45 18.90
N TYR A 194 -11.76 2.07 17.66
CA TYR A 194 -13.13 2.11 17.13
C TYR A 194 -14.06 1.07 17.78
N ARG A 195 -13.54 0.15 18.60
CA ARG A 195 -14.35 -0.84 19.33
C ARG A 195 -14.89 -0.30 20.65
N THR A 196 -14.24 0.72 21.21
CA THR A 196 -14.57 1.28 22.53
C THR A 196 -14.97 2.74 22.46
N SER A 197 -14.88 3.38 21.29
CA SER A 197 -15.21 4.79 21.08
C SER A 197 -15.80 5.03 19.70
N ASP A 198 -16.66 6.05 19.60
CA ASP A 198 -17.15 6.54 18.31
C ASP A 198 -16.11 7.48 17.69
N PHE A 199 -15.52 7.05 16.57
CA PHE A 199 -14.50 7.85 15.89
C PHE A 199 -15.03 9.18 15.35
N VAL A 200 -16.33 9.29 15.06
CA VAL A 200 -16.93 10.53 14.55
C VAL A 200 -16.87 11.61 15.61
N GLU A 201 -17.36 11.29 16.81
CA GLU A 201 -17.42 12.22 17.94
C GLU A 201 -16.02 12.56 18.45
N VAL A 202 -15.13 11.56 18.56
CA VAL A 202 -13.75 11.79 18.98
C VAL A 202 -13.00 12.65 17.94
N ALA A 203 -13.15 12.40 16.64
CA ALA A 203 -12.51 13.23 15.61
C ALA A 203 -13.01 14.68 15.64
N LYS A 204 -14.30 14.92 15.86
CA LYS A 204 -14.85 16.27 16.06
C LYS A 204 -14.26 16.92 17.30
N GLN A 205 -14.17 16.21 18.43
CA GLN A 205 -13.58 16.74 19.66
C GLN A 205 -12.12 17.15 19.45
N LEU A 206 -11.31 16.28 18.85
CA LEU A 206 -9.88 16.52 18.58
C LEU A 206 -9.64 17.70 17.62
N THR A 207 -10.61 17.99 16.75
CA THR A 207 -10.55 19.10 15.79
C THR A 207 -11.30 20.35 16.26
N GLY A 208 -11.69 20.42 17.53
CA GLY A 208 -12.40 21.58 18.08
C GLY A 208 -13.76 21.84 17.42
N GLY A 209 -14.41 20.79 16.91
CA GLY A 209 -15.68 20.84 16.20
C GLY A 209 -15.57 21.16 14.70
N LYS A 210 -14.37 21.48 14.19
CA LYS A 210 -14.17 21.77 12.75
C LYS A 210 -14.41 20.54 11.88
N GLY A 211 -13.98 19.37 12.33
CA GLY A 211 -13.88 18.16 11.52
C GLY A 211 -12.51 18.02 10.84
N VAL A 212 -12.28 16.88 10.18
CA VAL A 212 -11.02 16.53 9.50
C VAL A 212 -11.03 16.95 8.03
N ASP A 213 -9.90 17.40 7.50
CA ASP A 213 -9.82 17.94 6.13
C ASP A 213 -9.77 16.81 5.08
N VAL A 214 -9.12 15.69 5.40
CA VAL A 214 -9.03 14.51 4.53
C VAL A 214 -9.32 13.24 5.32
N VAL A 215 -10.08 12.32 4.71
CA VAL A 215 -10.23 10.94 5.19
C VAL A 215 -9.63 9.98 4.17
N LEU A 216 -8.76 9.09 4.63
CA LEU A 216 -8.31 7.91 3.89
C LEU A 216 -9.10 6.69 4.38
N ASP A 217 -10.02 6.22 3.55
CA ASP A 217 -10.97 5.17 3.91
C ASP A 217 -10.62 3.83 3.24
N MET A 218 -10.43 2.81 4.07
CA MET A 218 -10.18 1.42 3.67
C MET A 218 -11.35 0.48 4.00
N VAL A 219 -12.40 1.02 4.62
CA VAL A 219 -13.55 0.30 5.16
C VAL A 219 -14.74 0.46 4.21
N ALA A 220 -15.08 1.68 3.82
CA ALA A 220 -16.32 1.99 3.10
C ALA A 220 -17.57 1.46 3.83
N GLY A 221 -18.58 0.97 3.11
CA GLY A 221 -19.82 0.54 3.72
C GLY A 221 -20.46 1.66 4.55
N ASP A 222 -20.90 1.34 5.75
CA ASP A 222 -21.51 2.30 6.67
C ASP A 222 -20.53 3.38 7.17
N TYR A 223 -19.21 3.18 7.02
CA TYR A 223 -18.23 4.20 7.41
C TYR A 223 -18.33 5.46 6.54
N VAL A 224 -18.69 5.33 5.25
CA VAL A 224 -18.78 6.50 4.35
C VAL A 224 -19.75 7.55 4.91
N ALA A 225 -20.91 7.13 5.43
CA ALA A 225 -21.89 8.02 6.04
C ALA A 225 -21.33 8.72 7.29
N ARG A 226 -20.65 7.95 8.13
CA ARG A 226 -20.02 8.43 9.38
C ARG A 226 -18.85 9.39 9.12
N GLU A 227 -18.05 9.11 8.10
CA GLU A 227 -16.93 9.95 7.69
C GLU A 227 -17.42 11.30 7.15
N ILE A 228 -18.54 11.32 6.42
CA ILE A 228 -19.20 12.57 5.99
C ILE A 228 -19.58 13.46 7.19
N GLU A 229 -19.94 12.86 8.32
CA GLU A 229 -20.29 13.60 9.54
C GLU A 229 -19.08 14.22 10.24
N CYS A 230 -17.89 13.60 10.15
CA CYS A 230 -16.68 14.10 10.81
C CYS A 230 -15.70 14.83 9.88
N LEU A 231 -15.93 14.88 8.56
CA LEU A 231 -15.19 15.79 7.66
C LEU A 231 -15.34 17.24 8.11
N ALA A 232 -14.48 18.13 7.64
CA ALA A 232 -14.62 19.59 7.71
C ALA A 232 -15.41 20.14 6.51
N GLU A 233 -15.71 21.44 6.50
CA GLU A 233 -16.10 22.09 5.23
C GLU A 233 -14.98 21.94 4.19
N ASP A 234 -15.36 21.75 2.93
CA ASP A 234 -14.46 21.47 1.80
C ASP A 234 -13.62 20.18 1.96
N GLY A 235 -14.02 19.31 2.91
CA GLY A 235 -13.34 18.07 3.22
C GLY A 235 -13.38 17.03 2.10
N ARG A 236 -12.35 16.18 2.04
CA ARG A 236 -12.19 15.14 1.02
C ARG A 236 -12.16 13.73 1.61
N LEU A 237 -13.12 12.90 1.22
CA LEU A 237 -13.15 11.46 1.51
C LEU A 237 -12.56 10.68 0.34
N VAL A 238 -11.50 9.91 0.59
CA VAL A 238 -10.80 9.11 -0.41
C VAL A 238 -10.90 7.62 -0.07
N ILE A 239 -11.78 6.92 -0.79
CA ILE A 239 -12.04 5.48 -0.63
C ILE A 239 -11.03 4.68 -1.46
N ILE A 240 -10.27 3.81 -0.80
CA ILE A 240 -9.22 2.99 -1.43
C ILE A 240 -9.44 1.48 -1.28
N ALA A 241 -10.38 1.07 -0.43
CA ALA A 241 -10.84 -0.31 -0.29
C ALA A 241 -12.27 -0.35 0.27
N VAL A 242 -12.90 -1.51 0.19
CA VAL A 242 -14.33 -1.73 0.53
C VAL A 242 -14.50 -2.88 1.52
N GLN A 243 -13.63 -2.95 2.54
CA GLN A 243 -13.60 -4.10 3.48
C GLN A 243 -14.88 -4.23 4.32
N GLY A 244 -15.56 -3.13 4.60
CA GLY A 244 -16.84 -3.04 5.28
C GLY A 244 -18.06 -3.08 4.34
N GLY A 245 -17.85 -3.20 3.03
CA GLY A 245 -18.91 -3.34 2.03
C GLY A 245 -18.89 -2.29 0.92
N VAL A 246 -19.54 -2.62 -0.20
CA VAL A 246 -19.57 -1.78 -1.42
C VAL A 246 -20.76 -0.82 -1.49
N LYS A 247 -21.70 -0.92 -0.55
CA LYS A 247 -22.92 -0.10 -0.52
C LYS A 247 -22.90 0.78 0.72
N SER A 248 -23.34 2.02 0.56
CA SER A 248 -23.51 2.96 1.66
C SER A 248 -24.71 3.88 1.39
N GLU A 249 -25.41 4.26 2.45
CA GLU A 249 -26.44 5.30 2.41
C GLU A 249 -25.87 6.59 2.99
N ILE A 250 -25.96 7.70 2.25
CA ILE A 250 -25.37 8.99 2.66
C ILE A 250 -26.39 10.12 2.72
N ASN A 251 -26.16 11.07 3.61
CA ASN A 251 -26.89 12.33 3.63
C ASN A 251 -26.33 13.29 2.58
N ALA A 252 -26.90 13.29 1.38
CA ALA A 252 -26.50 14.18 0.28
C ALA A 252 -26.60 15.68 0.64
N GLY A 253 -27.47 16.04 1.59
CA GLY A 253 -27.58 17.40 2.09
C GLY A 253 -26.34 17.88 2.86
N LEU A 254 -25.60 16.97 3.51
CA LEU A 254 -24.30 17.31 4.14
C LEU A 254 -23.22 17.55 3.09
N VAL A 255 -23.17 16.69 2.07
CA VAL A 255 -22.23 16.82 0.94
C VAL A 255 -22.40 18.18 0.26
N LEU A 256 -23.65 18.56 -0.06
CA LEU A 256 -23.96 19.83 -0.71
C LEU A 256 -23.58 21.04 0.16
N ARG A 257 -24.06 21.08 1.41
CA ARG A 257 -23.90 22.27 2.28
C ARG A 257 -22.45 22.51 2.69
N ARG A 258 -21.67 21.43 2.85
CA ARG A 258 -20.27 21.47 3.28
C ARG A 258 -19.28 21.36 2.12
N ARG A 259 -19.77 21.30 0.88
CA ARG A 259 -18.96 21.23 -0.36
C ARG A 259 -17.96 20.06 -0.35
N LEU A 260 -18.39 18.92 0.17
CA LEU A 260 -17.51 17.76 0.33
C LEU A 260 -17.15 17.14 -1.01
N THR A 261 -15.95 16.58 -1.10
CA THR A 261 -15.54 15.71 -2.21
C THR A 261 -15.51 14.27 -1.74
N ILE A 262 -16.28 13.40 -2.39
CA ILE A 262 -16.21 11.94 -2.18
C ILE A 262 -15.61 11.33 -3.44
N THR A 263 -14.52 10.61 -3.30
CA THR A 263 -13.78 10.02 -4.42
C THR A 263 -13.15 8.69 -4.02
N GLY A 264 -12.62 7.97 -5.00
CA GLY A 264 -11.88 6.74 -4.76
C GLY A 264 -11.06 6.33 -5.96
N SER A 265 -10.18 5.36 -5.76
CA SER A 265 -9.42 4.79 -6.88
C SER A 265 -8.90 3.38 -6.58
N THR A 266 -8.61 2.65 -7.66
CA THR A 266 -7.78 1.44 -7.63
C THR A 266 -6.47 1.71 -8.37
N LEU A 267 -5.39 1.07 -7.93
CA LEU A 267 -4.04 1.28 -8.46
C LEU A 267 -3.63 0.25 -9.51
N ARG A 268 -3.84 -1.05 -9.24
CA ARG A 268 -3.39 -2.16 -10.11
C ARG A 268 -3.77 -2.01 -11.59
N PRO A 269 -5.03 -1.67 -11.99
CA PRO A 269 -5.42 -1.61 -13.40
C PRO A 269 -5.00 -0.32 -14.10
N ARG A 270 -4.30 0.61 -13.42
CA ARG A 270 -3.93 1.90 -14.00
C ARG A 270 -2.82 1.75 -15.05
N PRO A 271 -2.81 2.61 -16.09
CA PRO A 271 -1.76 2.58 -17.11
C PRO A 271 -0.36 2.77 -16.52
N VAL A 272 0.66 2.22 -17.20
CA VAL A 272 2.08 2.36 -16.81
C VAL A 272 2.46 3.83 -16.67
N ALA A 273 2.07 4.69 -17.62
CA ALA A 273 2.37 6.12 -17.58
C ALA A 273 1.80 6.82 -16.32
N PHE A 274 0.61 6.43 -15.87
CA PHE A 274 0.02 6.97 -14.63
C PHE A 274 0.85 6.57 -13.41
N LYS A 275 1.23 5.29 -13.32
CA LYS A 275 2.07 4.78 -12.23
C LYS A 275 3.48 5.37 -12.28
N GLY A 276 4.03 5.63 -13.47
CA GLY A 276 5.32 6.29 -13.64
C GLY A 276 5.34 7.74 -13.15
N ALA A 277 4.24 8.49 -13.31
CA ALA A 277 4.12 9.82 -12.73
C ALA A 277 4.17 9.79 -11.19
N ILE A 278 3.51 8.81 -10.57
CA ILE A 278 3.56 8.59 -9.12
C ILE A 278 4.97 8.21 -8.67
N ALA A 279 5.64 7.29 -9.38
CA ALA A 279 7.02 6.90 -9.09
C ALA A 279 7.95 8.11 -9.08
N LYS A 280 7.86 8.97 -10.10
CA LYS A 280 8.63 10.21 -10.18
C LYS A 280 8.37 11.13 -8.99
N ALA A 281 7.11 11.33 -8.62
CA ALA A 281 6.75 12.18 -7.50
C ALA A 281 7.24 11.61 -6.15
N LEU A 282 7.14 10.29 -5.95
CA LEU A 282 7.69 9.60 -4.78
C LEU A 282 9.20 9.76 -4.70
N ARG A 283 9.92 9.59 -5.81
CA ARG A 283 11.38 9.78 -5.87
C ARG A 283 11.77 11.21 -5.48
N GLU A 284 11.01 12.20 -5.92
CA GLU A 284 11.31 13.61 -5.65
C GLU A 284 10.95 14.01 -4.21
N LYS A 285 9.79 13.58 -3.70
CA LYS A 285 9.21 14.10 -2.47
C LYS A 285 9.36 13.19 -1.25
N VAL A 286 9.44 11.87 -1.46
CA VAL A 286 9.39 10.88 -0.37
C VAL A 286 10.72 10.17 -0.16
N TRP A 287 11.48 9.87 -1.23
CA TRP A 287 12.81 9.25 -1.09
C TRP A 287 13.77 10.00 -0.16
N PRO A 288 13.86 11.35 -0.20
CA PRO A 288 14.67 12.10 0.76
C PRO A 288 14.24 11.91 2.22
N LEU A 289 12.95 11.64 2.47
CA LEU A 289 12.43 11.39 3.81
C LEU A 289 12.80 9.99 4.32
N LEU A 290 12.92 9.01 3.39
CA LEU A 290 13.40 7.66 3.70
C LEU A 290 14.89 7.68 4.05
N GLU A 291 15.70 8.39 3.26
CA GLU A 291 17.15 8.45 3.44
C GLU A 291 17.57 9.28 4.66
N SER A 292 16.79 10.30 5.02
CA SER A 292 17.00 11.08 6.26
C SER A 292 16.49 10.38 7.51
N GLY A 293 15.73 9.28 7.37
CA GLY A 293 15.13 8.55 8.48
C GLY A 293 13.88 9.21 9.09
N ALA A 294 13.34 10.24 8.43
CA ALA A 294 12.06 10.85 8.81
C ALA A 294 10.88 9.89 8.56
N VAL A 295 10.99 9.03 7.55
CA VAL A 295 10.10 7.89 7.31
C VAL A 295 10.94 6.61 7.42
N LYS A 296 10.50 5.66 8.22
CA LYS A 296 11.22 4.41 8.54
C LYS A 296 10.48 3.18 8.02
N PRO A 297 11.18 2.08 7.74
CA PRO A 297 10.54 0.83 7.37
C PRO A 297 9.77 0.26 8.56
N VAL A 298 8.59 -0.31 8.31
CA VAL A 298 7.74 -0.95 9.32
C VAL A 298 7.43 -2.37 8.87
N ILE A 299 8.37 -3.28 9.13
CA ILE A 299 8.24 -4.70 8.83
C ILE A 299 7.85 -5.44 10.10
N HIS A 300 6.74 -6.18 10.04
CA HIS A 300 6.26 -7.02 11.13
C HIS A 300 6.94 -8.38 11.14
N SER A 301 7.03 -9.03 9.97
CA SER A 301 7.54 -10.39 9.84
C SER A 301 8.06 -10.65 8.44
N THR A 302 9.03 -11.57 8.38
CA THR A 302 9.60 -12.10 7.15
C THR A 302 9.39 -13.60 7.09
N TYR A 303 9.04 -14.13 5.93
CA TYR A 303 8.90 -15.56 5.70
C TYR A 303 9.68 -15.97 4.45
N ALA A 304 10.41 -17.09 4.50
CA ALA A 304 11.01 -17.66 3.31
C ALA A 304 9.91 -18.08 2.33
N ALA A 305 9.92 -17.55 1.11
CA ALA A 305 8.83 -17.77 0.15
C ALA A 305 8.62 -19.27 -0.11
N ALA A 306 9.72 -19.98 -0.38
CA ALA A 306 9.75 -21.41 -0.59
C ALA A 306 10.10 -22.18 0.70
N GLY A 307 9.27 -23.14 1.07
CA GLY A 307 9.39 -24.00 2.26
C GLY A 307 8.21 -24.96 2.36
N GLU A 308 8.21 -25.88 3.33
CA GLU A 308 7.09 -26.77 3.62
C GLU A 308 6.67 -26.65 5.11
N PRO A 309 5.50 -26.07 5.42
CA PRO A 309 4.59 -25.35 4.49
C PRO A 309 5.24 -24.08 3.90
N SER A 310 4.72 -23.59 2.77
CA SER A 310 5.28 -22.39 2.11
C SER A 310 5.15 -21.17 3.03
N GLY A 311 6.19 -20.33 3.11
CA GLY A 311 6.13 -19.12 3.91
C GLY A 311 5.11 -18.11 3.37
N ALA A 312 4.75 -18.22 2.08
CA ALA A 312 3.64 -17.47 1.50
C ALA A 312 2.29 -17.82 2.15
N ALA A 313 2.02 -19.11 2.41
CA ALA A 313 0.82 -19.52 3.13
C ALA A 313 0.80 -18.96 4.56
N GLN A 314 1.93 -19.05 5.28
CA GLN A 314 2.06 -18.51 6.64
C GLN A 314 1.85 -16.99 6.68
N ALA A 315 2.45 -16.27 5.73
CA ALA A 315 2.29 -14.83 5.58
C ALA A 315 0.83 -14.43 5.30
N HIS A 316 0.11 -15.20 4.48
CA HIS A 316 -1.31 -14.98 4.21
C HIS A 316 -2.17 -15.27 5.44
N THR A 317 -1.91 -16.34 6.20
CA THR A 317 -2.60 -16.61 7.47
C THR A 317 -2.44 -15.44 8.45
N LEU A 318 -1.24 -14.86 8.57
CA LEU A 318 -0.99 -13.70 9.44
C LEU A 318 -1.70 -12.43 8.93
N MET A 319 -1.74 -12.22 7.61
CA MET A 319 -2.51 -11.12 6.99
C MET A 319 -4.00 -11.25 7.33
N GLU A 320 -4.55 -12.45 7.25
CA GLU A 320 -5.96 -12.73 7.52
C GLU A 320 -6.34 -12.60 9.00
N SER A 321 -5.41 -12.91 9.93
CA SER A 321 -5.64 -12.73 11.37
C SER A 321 -5.73 -11.26 11.79
N ASN A 322 -5.27 -10.33 10.93
CA ASN A 322 -5.14 -8.91 11.21
C ASN A 322 -4.25 -8.59 12.43
N GLN A 323 -3.38 -9.51 12.87
CA GLN A 323 -2.53 -9.26 14.05
C GLN A 323 -1.27 -8.44 13.74
N HIS A 324 -0.89 -8.35 12.46
CA HIS A 324 0.30 -7.60 12.06
C HIS A 324 0.12 -6.08 12.22
N ILE A 325 1.26 -5.40 12.41
CA ILE A 325 1.39 -3.94 12.34
C ILE A 325 2.42 -3.62 11.27
N GLY A 326 2.00 -2.95 10.20
CA GLY A 326 2.85 -2.71 9.03
C GLY A 326 2.91 -3.89 8.07
N LYS A 327 4.09 -4.14 7.48
CA LYS A 327 4.28 -4.99 6.30
C LYS A 327 4.76 -6.40 6.65
N ILE A 328 4.30 -7.37 5.85
CA ILE A 328 4.82 -8.74 5.85
C ILE A 328 5.59 -8.91 4.54
N VAL A 329 6.75 -9.54 4.60
CA VAL A 329 7.65 -9.69 3.45
C VAL A 329 8.01 -11.15 3.23
N LEU A 330 8.05 -11.58 1.97
CA LEU A 330 8.60 -12.86 1.54
C LEU A 330 10.06 -12.68 1.11
N THR A 331 10.93 -13.62 1.46
CA THR A 331 12.34 -13.64 1.05
C THR A 331 12.62 -14.80 0.09
N TRP A 332 13.49 -14.57 -0.89
CA TRP A 332 13.80 -15.51 -1.98
C TRP A 332 15.26 -15.97 -1.96
#